data_AF-A0A497MKC2-F1
#
_entry.id   AF-A0A497MKC2-F1
#
_cell.length_a   1.000
_cell.length_b   1.000
_cell.length_c   1.000
_cell.angle_alpha   90.00
_cell.angle_beta   90.00
_cell.angle_gamma   90.00
#
_symmetry.space_group_name_H-M   'P 1'
#
loop_
_entity.id
_entity.type
_entity.pdbx_description
1 polymer ?
#
loop_
_entity_poly.entity_id
_entity_poly.type
_entity_poly.pdbx_seq_one_letter_code
_entity_poly.pdbx_strand_id
1 'polypeptide(L)'
;MSEIEVRVKLGEMETSFTGKLDDVMEAVFEWLSKVYPAYEAISKIVYEPNLDRLMRECSDLLTITEGGIILRKTGLTAEEAITLSLVGAYIGFRIGKLEKECMTPAELSRTTGKALKTIYNTLASMVKQGRVVRESGEYKLTKLHIAKFVFDLLPRLKE
;
A
#
# COMPACT_ATOMS: atom_id res chain seq x y z
N MET A 1 11.14 -43.15 20.87
CA MET A 1 11.87 -41.98 20.36
C MET A 1 10.84 -40.90 20.14
N SER A 2 11.04 -39.71 20.72
CA SER A 2 10.12 -38.59 20.55
C SER A 2 10.30 -37.99 19.17
N GLU A 3 9.22 -37.92 18.41
CA GLU A 3 9.18 -37.28 17.09
C GLU A 3 8.81 -35.81 17.28
N ILE A 4 9.44 -34.91 16.53
CA ILE A 4 9.18 -33.47 16.59
C ILE A 4 8.57 -33.01 15.26
N GLU A 5 7.62 -32.09 15.33
CA GLU A 5 7.10 -31.35 14.17
C GLU A 5 7.56 -29.89 14.29
N VAL A 6 8.15 -29.37 13.22
CA VAL A 6 8.54 -27.97 13.10
C VAL A 6 7.85 -27.37 11.89
N ARG A 7 7.10 -26.28 12.10
CA ARG A 7 6.55 -25.46 11.02
C ARG A 7 7.38 -24.20 10.84
N VAL A 8 7.84 -23.98 9.61
CA VAL A 8 8.63 -22.82 9.21
C VAL A 8 7.81 -22.00 8.24
N LYS A 9 7.65 -20.71 8.54
CA LYS A 9 6.93 -19.75 7.70
C LYS A 9 7.82 -18.56 7.36
N LEU A 10 7.97 -18.29 6.07
CA LEU A 10 8.72 -17.17 5.53
C LEU A 10 7.88 -16.44 4.48
N GLY A 11 7.30 -15.29 4.85
CA GLY A 11 6.30 -14.61 4.03
C GLY A 11 5.06 -15.48 3.81
N GLU A 12 4.71 -15.73 2.55
CA GLU A 12 3.62 -16.63 2.15
C GLU A 12 4.04 -18.10 2.04
N MET A 13 5.34 -18.41 2.13
CA MET A 13 5.82 -19.78 2.08
C MET A 13 5.72 -20.42 3.46
N GLU A 14 5.08 -21.58 3.53
CA GLU A 14 4.93 -22.37 4.76
C GLU A 14 5.29 -23.83 4.45
N THR A 15 6.08 -24.44 5.33
CA THR A 15 6.43 -25.85 5.25
C THR A 15 6.48 -26.46 6.65
N SER A 16 6.25 -27.76 6.74
CA SER A 16 6.34 -28.53 7.98
C SER A 16 7.32 -29.69 7.82
N PHE A 17 8.16 -29.91 8.82
CA PHE A 17 9.08 -31.05 8.91
C PHE A 17 8.72 -31.87 10.14
N THR A 18 8.63 -33.18 9.99
CA THR A 18 8.31 -34.10 11.09
C THR A 18 9.32 -35.24 11.10
N GLY A 19 9.89 -35.56 12.26
CA GLY A 19 10.90 -36.61 12.39
C GLY A 19 11.70 -36.55 13.68
N LYS A 20 12.90 -37.16 13.70
CA LYS A 20 13.83 -37.04 14.84
C LYS A 20 14.42 -35.64 14.88
N LEU A 21 14.88 -35.23 16.07
CA LEU A 21 15.45 -33.90 16.30
C LEU A 21 16.56 -33.55 15.29
N ASP A 22 17.55 -34.43 15.12
CA ASP A 22 18.70 -34.17 14.24
C ASP A 22 18.27 -34.07 12.76
N ASP A 23 17.42 -34.99 12.30
CA ASP A 23 16.91 -35.02 10.91
C ASP A 23 16.09 -33.77 10.59
N VAL A 24 15.24 -33.33 11.53
CA VAL A 24 14.40 -32.15 11.36
C VAL A 24 15.24 -30.87 11.39
N MET A 25 16.25 -30.78 12.25
CA MET A 25 17.17 -29.65 12.29
C MET A 25 17.95 -29.51 10.98
N GLU A 26 18.48 -30.62 10.45
CA GLU A 26 19.20 -30.62 9.16
C GLU A 26 18.29 -30.18 8.01
N ALA A 27 17.06 -30.71 7.95
CA ALA A 27 16.07 -30.34 6.93
C ALA A 27 15.67 -28.85 6.99
N VAL A 28 15.51 -28.29 8.19
CA VAL A 28 15.22 -26.86 8.39
C VAL A 28 16.38 -25.99 7.91
N PHE A 29 17.62 -26.33 8.28
CA PHE A 29 18.80 -25.56 7.87
C PHE A 29 19.05 -25.63 6.36
N GLU A 30 18.86 -26.80 5.75
CA GLU A 30 19.00 -26.97 4.30
C GLU A 30 17.93 -26.16 3.55
N TRP A 31 16.68 -26.22 4.03
CA TRP A 31 15.58 -25.44 3.47
C TRP A 31 15.85 -23.93 3.58
N LEU A 32 16.25 -23.45 4.76
CA LEU A 32 16.58 -22.03 4.97
C LEU A 32 17.73 -21.59 4.06
N SER A 33 18.80 -22.38 3.95
CA SER A 33 19.96 -22.03 3.12
C SER A 33 19.62 -21.91 1.63
N LYS A 34 18.62 -22.68 1.15
CA LYS A 34 18.15 -22.65 -0.23
C LYS A 34 17.12 -21.55 -0.49
N VAL A 35 16.16 -21.38 0.42
CA VAL A 35 15.00 -20.50 0.22
C VAL A 35 15.29 -19.07 0.64
N TYR A 36 16.05 -18.86 1.71
CA TYR A 36 16.32 -17.54 2.27
C TYR A 36 17.01 -16.59 1.28
N PRO A 37 18.07 -16.98 0.54
CA PRO A 37 18.73 -16.04 -0.39
C PRO A 37 17.80 -15.59 -1.52
N ALA A 38 16.97 -16.49 -2.05
CA ALA A 38 16.00 -16.17 -3.08
C ALA A 38 14.89 -15.25 -2.53
N TYR A 39 14.38 -15.54 -1.33
CA TYR A 39 13.41 -14.69 -0.66
C TYR A 39 13.97 -13.30 -0.32
N GLU A 40 15.23 -13.23 0.14
CA GLU A 40 15.92 -11.98 0.44
C GLU A 40 16.10 -11.14 -0.83
N ALA A 41 16.47 -11.75 -1.96
CA ALA A 41 16.57 -11.05 -3.24
C ALA A 41 15.20 -10.53 -3.72
N ILE A 42 14.16 -11.36 -3.62
CA ILE A 42 12.79 -10.99 -4.03
C ILE A 42 12.25 -9.87 -3.13
N SER A 43 12.42 -9.96 -1.82
CA SER A 43 11.95 -8.93 -0.87
C SER A 43 12.64 -7.57 -1.05
N LYS A 44 13.85 -7.54 -1.63
CA LYS A 44 14.53 -6.30 -2.02
C LYS A 44 14.02 -5.67 -3.32
N ILE A 45 13.33 -6.44 -4.18
CA ILE A 45 12.87 -5.99 -5.51
C ILE A 45 11.35 -5.75 -5.52
N VAL A 46 10.59 -6.57 -4.79
CA VAL A 46 9.13 -6.48 -4.72
C VAL A 46 8.75 -5.41 -3.70
N TYR A 47 8.14 -4.33 -4.19
CA TYR A 47 7.60 -3.31 -3.31
C TYR A 47 6.26 -3.75 -2.71
N GLU A 48 6.27 -3.99 -1.40
CA GLU A 48 5.05 -4.06 -0.62
C GLU A 48 4.83 -2.75 0.15
N PRO A 49 3.67 -2.10 0.04
CA PRO A 49 3.37 -0.91 0.81
C PRO A 49 3.41 -1.19 2.31
N ASN A 50 4.43 -0.66 3.00
CA ASN A 50 4.50 -0.69 4.45
C ASN A 50 3.48 0.30 5.02
N LEU A 51 2.37 -0.22 5.57
CA LEU A 51 1.26 0.59 6.05
C LEU A 51 1.67 1.50 7.22
N ASP A 52 2.48 1.02 8.17
CA ASP A 52 2.99 1.82 9.29
C ASP A 52 3.84 3.00 8.84
N ARG A 53 4.66 2.80 7.82
CA ARG A 53 5.44 3.88 7.21
C ARG A 53 4.50 4.86 6.51
N LEU A 54 3.58 4.38 5.67
CA LEU A 54 2.62 5.25 4.98
C LEU A 54 1.82 6.12 5.96
N MET A 55 1.32 5.53 7.05
CA MET A 55 0.58 6.27 8.09
C MET A 55 1.42 7.36 8.75
N ARG A 56 2.64 7.02 9.20
CA ARG A 56 3.55 7.99 9.83
C ARG A 56 3.95 9.10 8.88
N GLU A 57 4.20 8.77 7.63
CA GLU A 57 4.63 9.75 6.63
C GLU A 57 3.48 10.68 6.21
N CYS A 58 2.24 10.20 6.23
CA CYS A 58 1.05 10.96 5.84
C CYS A 58 0.37 11.70 7.00
N SER A 59 0.74 11.47 8.26
CA SER A 59 0.05 12.01 9.45
C SER A 59 -0.04 13.54 9.46
N ASP A 60 0.96 14.21 8.88
CA ASP A 60 1.03 15.67 8.82
C ASP A 60 0.36 16.23 7.56
N LEU A 61 0.12 15.37 6.57
CA LEU A 61 -0.41 15.74 5.26
C LEU A 61 -1.93 15.59 5.17
N LEU A 62 -2.50 14.63 5.90
CA LEU A 62 -3.94 14.32 5.88
C LEU A 62 -4.45 13.82 7.23
N THR A 63 -5.77 13.79 7.38
CA THR A 63 -6.48 13.17 8.50
C THR A 63 -7.58 12.28 7.97
N ILE A 64 -7.71 11.10 8.55
CA ILE A 64 -8.77 10.15 8.23
C ILE A 64 -9.75 10.17 9.40
N THR A 65 -11.02 10.36 9.08
CA THR A 65 -12.15 10.35 10.01
C THR A 65 -13.18 9.34 9.53
N GLU A 66 -14.17 9.03 10.36
CA GLU A 66 -15.31 8.18 9.95
C GLU A 66 -16.12 8.81 8.81
N GLY A 67 -16.12 10.15 8.70
CA GLY A 67 -16.81 10.89 7.64
C GLY A 67 -16.00 11.10 6.36
N GLY A 68 -14.76 10.58 6.29
CA GLY A 68 -13.89 10.71 5.13
C GLY A 68 -12.53 11.34 5.45
N ILE A 69 -11.90 11.90 4.42
CA ILE A 69 -10.50 12.34 4.45
C ILE A 69 -10.44 13.86 4.40
N ILE A 70 -9.54 14.45 5.18
CA ILE A 70 -9.26 15.89 5.21
C ILE A 70 -7.78 16.08 4.85
N LEU A 71 -7.49 16.85 3.80
CA LEU A 71 -6.11 17.22 3.47
C LEU A 71 -5.67 18.41 4.32
N ARG A 72 -4.52 18.28 5.00
CA ARG A 72 -3.89 19.37 5.76
C ARG A 72 -2.92 20.16 4.89
N LYS A 73 -2.25 19.52 3.92
CA LYS A 73 -1.32 20.19 3.01
C LYS A 73 -2.09 21.06 2.00
N THR A 74 -1.75 22.34 1.95
CA THR A 74 -2.30 23.32 0.99
C THR A 74 -1.36 23.51 -0.21
N GLY A 75 -1.83 24.21 -1.25
CA GLY A 75 -1.00 24.54 -2.42
C GLY A 75 -0.77 23.37 -3.40
N LEU A 76 -1.37 22.21 -3.14
CA LEU A 76 -1.28 21.04 -3.99
C LEU A 76 -1.88 21.31 -5.38
N THR A 77 -1.21 20.80 -6.41
CA THR A 77 -1.81 20.65 -7.73
C THR A 77 -3.01 19.70 -7.67
N ALA A 78 -3.87 19.71 -8.70
CA ALA A 78 -5.02 18.81 -8.74
C ALA A 78 -4.59 17.33 -8.67
N GLU A 79 -3.51 16.96 -9.35
CA GLU A 79 -3.00 15.60 -9.35
C GLU A 79 -2.46 15.20 -7.98
N GLU A 80 -1.64 16.04 -7.34
CA GLU A 80 -1.09 15.75 -6.01
C GLU A 80 -2.18 15.63 -4.94
N ALA A 81 -3.19 16.50 -5.00
CA ALA A 81 -4.32 16.45 -4.08
C ALA A 81 -5.16 15.18 -4.28
N ILE A 82 -5.40 14.77 -5.53
CA ILE A 82 -6.11 13.51 -5.83
C ILE A 82 -5.28 12.32 -5.33
N THR A 83 -3.98 12.28 -5.62
CA THR A 83 -3.09 11.20 -5.18
C THR A 83 -3.09 11.10 -3.66
N LEU A 84 -2.91 12.22 -2.94
CA LEU A 84 -2.92 12.23 -1.47
C LEU A 84 -4.27 11.78 -0.89
N SER A 85 -5.38 12.18 -1.51
CA SER A 85 -6.73 11.73 -1.11
C SER A 85 -6.88 10.22 -1.29
N LEU A 86 -6.46 9.68 -2.44
CA LEU A 86 -6.57 8.24 -2.70
C LEU A 86 -5.59 7.40 -1.84
N VAL A 87 -4.43 7.94 -1.47
CA VAL A 87 -3.56 7.33 -0.46
C VAL A 87 -4.26 7.29 0.90
N GLY A 88 -4.92 8.39 1.29
CA GLY A 88 -5.76 8.42 2.49
C GLY A 88 -6.87 7.37 2.47
N ALA A 89 -7.52 7.15 1.31
CA ALA A 89 -8.57 6.16 1.15
C ALA A 89 -8.01 4.73 1.29
N TYR A 90 -6.88 4.47 0.65
CA TYR A 90 -6.15 3.20 0.78
C TYR A 90 -5.76 2.91 2.24
N ILE A 91 -5.17 3.88 2.94
CA ILE A 91 -4.81 3.73 4.36
C ILE A 91 -6.06 3.49 5.20
N GLY A 92 -7.08 4.34 5.05
CA GLY A 92 -8.31 4.32 5.84
C GLY A 92 -9.06 3.00 5.71
N PHE A 93 -9.11 2.43 4.50
CA PHE A 93 -9.68 1.11 4.27
C PHE A 93 -8.87 0.01 4.97
N ARG A 94 -7.54 0.03 4.85
CA ARG A 94 -6.67 -1.01 5.43
C ARG A 94 -6.64 -1.02 6.95
N ILE A 95 -6.94 0.10 7.60
CA ILE A 95 -7.07 0.19 9.07
C ILE A 95 -8.53 0.08 9.55
N GLY A 96 -9.48 -0.20 8.65
CA GLY A 96 -10.90 -0.38 8.98
C GLY A 96 -11.64 0.90 9.38
N LYS A 97 -11.13 2.08 9.00
CA LYS A 97 -11.79 3.38 9.24
C LYS A 97 -12.66 3.86 8.08
N LEU A 98 -12.45 3.32 6.88
CA LEU A 98 -13.28 3.55 5.70
C LEU A 98 -13.77 2.21 5.16
N GLU A 99 -14.97 2.21 4.58
CA GLU A 99 -15.59 0.99 4.02
C GLU A 99 -14.97 0.55 2.70
N LYS A 100 -14.28 1.47 2.00
CA LYS A 100 -13.70 1.24 0.68
C LYS A 100 -12.41 2.03 0.48
N GLU A 101 -11.54 1.50 -0.38
CA GLU A 101 -10.29 2.16 -0.82
C GLU A 101 -10.48 3.05 -2.06
N CYS A 102 -11.72 3.20 -2.54
CA CYS A 102 -12.08 3.96 -3.74
C CYS A 102 -12.74 5.29 -3.37
N MET A 103 -12.59 6.29 -4.24
CA MET A 103 -13.30 7.57 -4.13
C MET A 103 -13.99 7.94 -5.44
N THR A 104 -15.18 8.51 -5.33
CA THR A 104 -15.92 9.13 -6.41
C THR A 104 -15.31 10.50 -6.77
N PRO A 105 -15.56 11.01 -8.00
CA PRO A 105 -15.18 12.38 -8.37
C PRO A 105 -15.74 13.45 -7.42
N ALA A 106 -16.93 13.23 -6.86
CA ALA A 106 -17.56 14.15 -5.91
C ALA A 106 -16.84 14.15 -4.56
N GLU A 107 -16.47 12.98 -4.03
CA GLU A 107 -15.66 12.87 -2.81
C GLU A 107 -14.28 13.50 -3.00
N LEU A 108 -13.64 13.27 -4.15
CA LEU A 108 -12.35 13.89 -4.49
C LEU A 108 -12.48 15.41 -4.61
N SER A 109 -13.53 15.92 -5.25
CA SER A 109 -13.76 17.38 -5.34
C SER A 109 -13.93 18.00 -3.95
N ARG A 110 -14.70 17.36 -3.06
CA ARG A 110 -14.85 17.83 -1.66
C ARG A 110 -13.54 17.78 -0.88
N THR A 111 -12.80 16.68 -0.99
CA THR A 111 -11.57 16.45 -0.22
C THR A 111 -10.42 17.35 -0.67
N THR A 112 -10.30 17.58 -1.98
CA THR A 112 -9.21 18.37 -2.58
C THR A 112 -9.52 19.86 -2.68
N GLY A 113 -10.79 20.25 -2.53
CA GLY A 113 -11.28 21.62 -2.79
C GLY A 113 -11.19 22.05 -4.26
N LYS A 114 -10.91 21.14 -5.20
CA LYS A 114 -10.83 21.44 -6.63
C LYS A 114 -12.20 21.28 -7.30
N ALA A 115 -12.45 22.07 -8.33
CA ALA A 115 -13.68 21.99 -9.12
C ALA A 115 -13.85 20.60 -9.77
N LEU A 116 -15.09 20.09 -9.83
CA LEU A 116 -15.42 18.80 -10.44
C LEU A 116 -14.85 18.63 -11.85
N LYS A 117 -14.94 19.67 -12.69
CA LYS A 117 -14.38 19.63 -14.05
C LYS A 117 -12.87 19.35 -14.05
N THR A 118 -12.14 19.96 -13.12
CA THR A 118 -10.71 19.72 -12.94
C THR A 118 -10.44 18.29 -12.49
N ILE A 119 -11.22 17.79 -11.52
CA ILE A 119 -11.12 16.40 -11.06
C ILE A 119 -11.32 15.42 -12.22
N TYR A 120 -12.37 15.58 -13.03
CA TYR A 120 -12.62 14.70 -14.17
C TYR A 120 -11.48 14.71 -15.18
N ASN A 121 -10.97 15.91 -15.53
CA ASN A 121 -9.87 16.05 -16.48
C ASN A 121 -8.59 15.39 -15.95
N THR A 122 -8.26 15.62 -14.68
CA THR A 122 -7.08 15.02 -14.06
C THR A 122 -7.22 13.51 -13.93
N LEU A 123 -8.37 13.00 -13.48
CA LEU A 123 -8.62 11.55 -13.42
C LEU A 123 -8.54 10.88 -14.78
N ALA A 124 -9.09 11.48 -15.83
CA ALA A 124 -8.96 10.95 -17.19
C ALA A 124 -7.49 10.82 -17.63
N SER A 125 -6.68 11.83 -17.32
CA SER A 125 -5.22 11.79 -17.55
C SER A 125 -4.54 10.69 -16.73
N MET A 126 -4.83 10.62 -15.43
CA MET A 126 -4.23 9.63 -14.53
C MET A 126 -4.61 8.19 -14.90
N VAL A 127 -5.84 7.95 -15.36
CA VAL A 127 -6.27 6.64 -15.89
C VAL A 127 -5.44 6.29 -17.13
N LYS A 128 -5.32 7.21 -18.09
CA LYS A 128 -4.52 7.00 -19.31
C LYS A 128 -3.06 6.68 -19.00
N GLN A 129 -2.53 7.23 -17.90
CA GLN A 129 -1.16 7.01 -17.44
C GLN A 129 -1.00 5.77 -16.54
N GLY A 130 -2.07 5.01 -16.27
CA GLY A 130 -2.04 3.84 -15.38
C GLY A 130 -1.78 4.17 -13.90
N ARG A 131 -1.98 5.42 -13.50
CA ARG A 131 -1.78 5.91 -12.12
C ARG A 131 -2.95 5.55 -11.22
N VAL A 132 -4.16 5.59 -11.77
CA VAL A 132 -5.41 5.23 -11.09
C VAL A 132 -6.19 4.24 -11.93
N VAL A 133 -6.98 3.41 -11.28
CA VAL A 133 -7.94 2.50 -11.91
C VAL A 133 -9.35 2.99 -11.61
N ARG A 134 -10.22 2.92 -12.62
CA ARG A 134 -11.65 3.22 -12.47
C ARG A 134 -12.44 1.93 -12.27
N GLU A 135 -13.18 1.85 -11.18
CA GLU A 135 -14.07 0.73 -10.86
C GLU A 135 -15.48 1.28 -10.60
N SER A 136 -16.45 0.93 -11.44
CA SER A 136 -17.87 1.32 -11.28
C SER A 136 -18.12 2.83 -11.07
N GLY A 137 -17.28 3.69 -11.65
CA GLY A 137 -17.40 5.15 -11.50
C GLY A 137 -16.60 5.75 -10.35
N GLU A 138 -15.95 4.91 -9.55
CA GLU A 138 -15.02 5.29 -8.49
C GLU A 138 -13.57 5.04 -8.93
N TYR A 139 -12.64 5.60 -8.18
CA TYR A 139 -11.23 5.60 -8.52
C TYR A 139 -10.38 5.18 -7.34
N LYS A 140 -9.36 4.36 -7.60
CA LYS A 140 -8.32 3.99 -6.62
C LYS A 140 -6.93 4.04 -7.26
N LEU A 141 -5.90 4.15 -6.42
CA LEU A 141 -4.51 4.11 -6.89
C LEU A 141 -4.09 2.69 -7.26
N THR A 142 -3.22 2.57 -8.26
CA THR A 142 -2.49 1.33 -8.47
C THR A 142 -1.43 1.16 -7.39
N LYS A 143 -1.10 -0.09 -7.03
CA LYS A 143 0.02 -0.39 -6.11
C LYS A 143 1.33 0.25 -6.58
N LEU A 144 1.57 0.27 -7.90
CA LEU A 144 2.71 0.94 -8.52
C LEU A 144 2.72 2.44 -8.23
N HIS A 145 1.58 3.11 -8.31
CA HIS A 145 1.52 4.54 -8.04
C HIS A 145 1.59 4.87 -6.55
N ILE A 146 1.13 3.99 -5.66
CA ILE A 146 1.40 4.09 -4.22
C ILE A 146 2.92 4.04 -3.95
N ALA A 147 3.64 3.14 -4.64
CA ALA A 147 5.10 3.09 -4.54
C ALA A 147 5.75 4.41 -4.98
N LYS A 148 5.38 4.90 -6.18
CA LYS A 148 5.88 6.19 -6.69
C LYS A 148 5.51 7.38 -5.80
N PHE A 149 4.34 7.34 -5.17
CA PHE A 149 3.98 8.35 -4.18
C PHE A 149 5.01 8.39 -3.05
N VAL A 150 5.37 7.23 -2.49
CA VAL A 150 6.35 7.16 -1.39
C VAL A 150 7.75 7.59 -1.82
N PHE A 151 8.20 7.22 -3.03
CA PHE A 151 9.55 7.52 -3.49
C PHE A 151 9.74 8.93 -4.05
N ASP A 152 8.74 9.44 -4.77
CA ASP A 152 8.91 10.65 -5.58
C ASP A 152 8.11 11.84 -5.03
N LEU A 153 6.84 11.62 -4.68
CA LEU A 153 5.93 12.71 -4.35
C LEU A 153 5.98 13.07 -2.87
N LEU A 154 6.01 12.08 -1.98
CA LEU A 154 5.98 12.28 -0.54
C LEU A 154 7.13 13.16 -0.04
N PRO A 155 8.40 12.99 -0.49
CA PRO A 155 9.48 13.89 -0.10
C PRO A 155 9.18 15.35 -0.47
N ARG A 156 8.66 15.60 -1.68
CA ARG A 156 8.31 16.94 -2.18
C ARG A 156 7.15 17.58 -1.42
N LEU A 157 6.24 16.77 -0.86
CA LEU A 157 5.12 17.28 -0.07
C LEU A 157 5.54 17.68 1.35
N LYS A 158 6.69 17.19 1.82
CA LYS A 158 7.25 17.49 3.14
C LYS A 158 8.21 18.68 3.15
N GLU A 159 8.66 19.11 1.97
CA GLU A 159 9.29 20.42 1.76
C GLU A 159 8.26 21.57 1.94
#